data_AF-B4VZ80-F1
#
_entry.id   AF-B4VZ80-F1
#
_cell.length_a   1.000
_cell.length_b   1.000
_cell.length_c   1.000
_cell.angle_alpha   90.00
_cell.angle_beta   90.00
_cell.angle_gamma   90.00
#
_symmetry.space_group_name_H-M   'P 1'
#
loop_
_entity.id
_entity.type
_entity.pdbx_description
1 polymer ?
#
loop_
_entity_poly.entity_id
_entity_poly.type
_entity_poly.pdbx_seq_one_letter_code
_entity_poly.pdbx_strand_id
1 'polypeptide(L)'
;MAQLKIKNSNSQIPIWCGMRRWLSRLLLLGAFVLLMVIGWGSLTPPSAVASIRQIEEAPGQMLYQSRHTLQDETGQSWQVVLFKRVKAGEAKDINLRLVGFPGVAEFAHPQPLKIMTNTGKVLQAEDLFADQSPGANVGEYNIKDVLSELPTSIGVTLSLPMKGDRTTSLSVPSVVILEWQTVATE
;
A
#
# COMPACT_ATOMS: atom_id res chain seq x y z
N MET A 1 -51.01 29.40 81.73
CA MET A 1 -50.41 30.29 80.70
C MET A 1 -49.26 29.53 80.06
N ALA A 2 -49.38 29.26 78.77
CA ALA A 2 -48.44 28.45 77.99
C ALA A 2 -47.29 29.32 77.43
N GLN A 3 -46.06 28.80 77.46
CA GLN A 3 -44.90 29.28 76.70
C GLN A 3 -44.04 28.05 76.37
N LEU A 4 -44.16 27.49 75.16
CA LEU A 4 -43.42 27.80 73.92
C LEU A 4 -42.15 26.96 73.72
N LYS A 5 -42.41 25.85 73.02
CA LYS A 5 -41.57 25.05 72.11
C LYS A 5 -40.32 25.75 71.55
N ILE A 6 -39.14 25.15 71.75
CA ILE A 6 -38.08 25.08 70.72
C ILE A 6 -37.42 23.70 70.78
N LYS A 7 -37.81 22.79 69.88
CA LYS A 7 -37.06 21.56 69.56
C LYS A 7 -36.14 21.92 68.40
N ASN A 8 -34.87 22.18 68.67
CA ASN A 8 -33.89 22.46 67.62
C ASN A 8 -33.48 21.13 66.96
N SER A 9 -33.88 20.96 65.70
CA SER A 9 -33.53 19.83 64.85
C SER A 9 -32.21 20.14 64.17
N ASN A 10 -31.10 19.59 64.66
CA ASN A 10 -29.82 19.66 63.97
C ASN A 10 -29.53 18.31 63.31
N SER A 11 -29.95 18.17 62.04
CA SER A 11 -29.57 17.05 61.17
C SER A 11 -28.14 17.29 60.68
N GLN A 12 -27.18 16.60 61.28
CA GLN A 12 -25.80 16.55 60.80
C GLN A 12 -25.74 15.55 59.64
N ILE A 13 -25.67 16.05 58.40
CA ILE A 13 -25.40 15.23 57.21
C ILE A 13 -23.93 14.78 57.28
N PRO A 14 -23.63 13.47 57.26
CA PRO A 14 -22.25 13.00 57.41
C PRO A 14 -21.42 13.34 56.17
N ILE A 15 -20.40 14.18 56.40
CA ILE A 15 -19.39 14.71 55.46
C ILE A 15 -18.62 13.58 54.73
N TRP A 16 -18.70 12.35 55.23
CA TRP A 16 -18.07 11.14 54.67
C TRP A 16 -18.54 10.80 53.25
N CYS A 17 -19.81 11.12 52.90
CA CYS A 17 -20.36 10.76 51.59
C CYS A 17 -19.83 11.66 50.45
N GLY A 18 -19.48 12.92 50.76
CA GLY A 18 -18.90 13.87 49.81
C GLY A 18 -17.47 13.52 49.43
N MET A 19 -16.63 13.21 50.43
CA MET A 19 -15.22 12.84 50.24
C MET A 19 -15.06 11.60 49.34
N ARG A 20 -15.90 10.57 49.55
CA ARG A 20 -15.91 9.34 48.74
C ARG A 20 -16.35 9.61 47.29
N ARG A 21 -17.31 10.51 47.07
CA ARG A 21 -17.75 10.93 45.73
C ARG A 21 -16.67 11.72 45.00
N TRP A 22 -15.88 12.53 45.70
CA TRP A 22 -14.78 13.29 45.13
C TRP A 22 -13.60 12.40 44.75
N LEU A 23 -13.21 11.46 45.62
CA LEU A 23 -12.20 10.45 45.29
C LEU A 23 -12.62 9.60 44.09
N SER A 24 -13.89 9.18 44.03
CA SER A 24 -14.42 8.39 42.91
C SER A 24 -14.42 9.18 41.60
N ARG A 25 -14.73 10.48 41.63
CA ARG A 25 -14.68 11.34 40.44
C ARG A 25 -13.25 11.55 39.94
N LEU A 26 -12.29 11.74 40.85
CA LEU A 26 -10.87 11.85 40.51
C LEU A 26 -10.34 10.55 39.89
N LEU A 27 -10.73 9.40 40.43
CA LEU A 27 -10.38 8.07 39.89
C LEU A 27 -10.96 7.86 38.48
N LEU A 28 -12.23 8.23 38.25
CA LEU A 28 -12.86 8.14 36.94
C LEU A 28 -12.21 9.08 35.91
N LEU A 29 -11.87 10.31 36.31
CA LEU A 29 -11.13 11.26 35.46
C LEU A 29 -9.75 10.72 35.10
N GLY A 30 -9.02 10.17 36.08
CA GLY A 30 -7.71 9.55 35.84
C GLY A 30 -7.79 8.37 34.87
N ALA A 31 -8.79 7.49 35.04
CA ALA A 31 -9.01 6.37 34.13
C ALA A 31 -9.38 6.82 32.71
N PHE A 32 -10.19 7.88 32.58
CA PHE A 32 -10.56 8.44 31.28
C PHE A 32 -9.36 9.04 30.55
N VAL A 33 -8.51 9.80 31.25
CA VAL A 33 -7.27 10.36 30.69
C VAL A 33 -6.33 9.24 30.27
N LEU A 34 -6.19 8.19 31.09
CA LEU A 34 -5.36 7.04 30.76
C LEU A 34 -5.86 6.33 29.48
N LEU A 35 -7.17 6.14 29.33
CA LEU A 35 -7.77 5.56 28.12
C LEU A 35 -7.54 6.42 26.88
N MET A 36 -7.62 7.76 27.00
CA MET A 36 -7.30 8.66 25.89
C MET A 36 -5.84 8.57 25.46
N VAL A 37 -4.91 8.52 26.42
CA VAL A 37 -3.47 8.40 26.13
C VAL A 37 -3.14 7.07 25.45
N ILE A 38 -3.74 5.96 25.91
CA ILE A 38 -3.55 4.63 25.29
C ILE A 38 -4.18 4.57 23.90
N GLY A 39 -5.36 5.19 23.72
CA GLY A 39 -6.04 5.26 22.43
C GLY A 39 -5.27 6.03 21.37
N TRP A 40 -4.60 7.13 21.75
CA TRP A 40 -3.82 7.93 20.80
C TRP A 40 -2.57 7.22 20.25
N GLY A 41 -1.90 6.41 21.07
CA GLY A 41 -0.72 5.64 20.62
C GLY A 41 -1.05 4.54 19.60
N SER A 42 -2.33 4.16 19.48
CA SER A 42 -2.78 3.06 18.62
C SER A 42 -3.25 3.52 17.23
N LEU A 43 -3.33 4.83 16.99
CA LEU A 43 -3.84 5.42 15.75
C LEU A 43 -2.74 5.75 14.73
N THR A 44 -1.48 5.37 14.99
CA THR A 44 -0.47 5.42 13.94
C THR A 44 -0.74 4.27 12.98
N PRO A 45 -1.19 4.51 11.73
CA PRO A 45 -1.20 3.44 10.74
C PRO A 45 0.23 2.87 10.67
N PRO A 46 0.41 1.53 10.59
CA PRO A 46 1.72 0.99 10.35
C PRO A 46 2.28 1.68 9.13
N SER A 47 3.52 2.20 9.24
CA SER A 47 4.26 2.73 8.11
C SER A 47 4.11 1.73 6.99
N ALA A 48 3.56 2.13 5.84
CA ALA A 48 3.52 1.28 4.67
C ALA A 48 4.98 0.96 4.33
N VAL A 49 5.46 -0.19 4.79
CA VAL A 49 6.83 -0.64 4.54
C VAL A 49 6.88 -0.88 3.05
N ALA A 50 7.59 0.00 2.33
CA ALA A 50 7.78 -0.14 0.90
C ALA A 50 8.29 -1.55 0.60
N SER A 51 7.66 -2.25 -0.35
CA SER A 51 7.98 -3.65 -0.71
C SER A 51 9.25 -3.74 -1.57
N ILE A 52 10.24 -2.88 -1.30
CA ILE A 52 11.50 -2.83 -2.02
C ILE A 52 12.46 -3.81 -1.37
N ARG A 53 13.01 -4.73 -2.16
CA ARG A 53 13.99 -5.74 -1.71
C ARG A 53 15.26 -5.61 -2.51
N GLN A 54 16.39 -5.67 -1.81
CA GLN A 54 17.73 -5.74 -2.36
C GLN A 54 18.32 -7.11 -2.05
N ILE A 55 18.83 -7.81 -3.07
CA ILE A 55 19.36 -9.17 -2.96
C ILE A 55 20.65 -9.26 -3.78
N GLU A 56 21.74 -9.76 -3.21
CA GLU A 56 22.93 -10.14 -3.98
C GLU A 56 22.68 -11.50 -4.64
N GLU A 57 22.51 -11.53 -5.97
CA GLU A 57 22.25 -12.78 -6.71
C GLU A 57 23.56 -13.55 -6.99
N ALA A 58 24.67 -12.82 -7.15
CA ALA A 58 26.01 -13.34 -7.41
C ALA A 58 27.06 -12.29 -7.00
N PRO A 59 28.35 -12.64 -6.85
CA PRO A 59 29.38 -11.68 -6.43
C PRO A 59 29.37 -10.41 -7.29
N GLY A 60 29.06 -9.27 -6.66
CA GLY A 60 29.00 -7.96 -7.32
C GLY A 60 27.80 -7.75 -8.26
N GLN A 61 26.75 -8.58 -8.15
CA GLN A 61 25.49 -8.44 -8.87
C GLN A 61 24.32 -8.29 -7.88
N MET A 62 23.71 -7.11 -7.87
CA MET A 62 22.60 -6.76 -6.99
C MET A 62 21.28 -6.74 -7.76
N LEU A 63 20.27 -7.42 -7.23
CA LEU A 63 18.87 -7.34 -7.66
C LEU A 63 18.12 -6.38 -6.75
N TYR A 64 17.49 -5.38 -7.34
CA TYR A 64 16.52 -4.52 -6.67
C TYR A 64 15.14 -4.80 -7.24
N GLN A 65 14.14 -5.01 -6.39
CA GLN A 65 12.78 -5.33 -6.83
C GLN A 65 11.71 -4.68 -5.97
N SER A 66 10.58 -4.30 -6.57
CA SER A 66 9.32 -3.96 -5.92
C SER A 66 8.24 -4.96 -6.36
N ARG A 67 7.50 -5.51 -5.41
CA ARG A 67 6.51 -6.57 -5.67
C ARG A 67 5.16 -6.26 -5.04
N HIS A 68 4.12 -6.35 -5.85
CA HIS A 68 2.72 -6.12 -5.47
C HIS A 68 1.80 -7.20 -6.02
N THR A 69 0.65 -7.35 -5.37
CA THR A 69 -0.49 -8.09 -5.91
C THR A 69 -1.61 -7.08 -6.18
N LEU A 70 -2.02 -6.96 -7.43
CA LEU A 70 -3.10 -6.06 -7.87
C LEU A 70 -4.29 -6.89 -8.39
N GLN A 71 -5.47 -6.28 -8.48
CA GLN A 71 -6.64 -6.92 -9.08
C GLN A 71 -7.03 -6.19 -10.37
N ASP A 72 -7.40 -6.94 -11.40
CA ASP A 72 -7.99 -6.37 -12.62
C ASP A 72 -9.47 -6.05 -12.45
N GLU A 73 -10.11 -5.51 -13.50
CA GLU A 73 -11.53 -5.18 -13.50
C GLU A 73 -12.46 -6.39 -13.27
N THR A 74 -11.96 -7.61 -13.48
CA THR A 74 -12.71 -8.86 -13.27
C THR A 74 -12.48 -9.46 -11.88
N GLY A 75 -11.65 -8.83 -11.05
CA GLY A 75 -11.28 -9.28 -9.71
C GLY A 75 -10.19 -10.36 -9.69
N GLN A 76 -9.55 -10.68 -10.82
CA GLN A 76 -8.45 -11.63 -10.85
C GLN A 76 -7.19 -10.98 -10.30
N SER A 77 -6.41 -11.77 -9.55
CA SER A 77 -5.17 -11.29 -8.94
C SER A 77 -4.00 -11.41 -9.91
N TRP A 78 -3.21 -10.34 -9.98
CA TRP A 78 -2.01 -10.20 -10.78
C TRP A 78 -0.82 -9.95 -9.89
N GLN A 79 0.25 -10.72 -10.07
CA GLN A 79 1.53 -10.40 -9.45
C GLN A 79 2.29 -9.43 -10.35
N VAL A 80 2.66 -8.29 -9.79
CA VAL A 80 3.36 -7.22 -10.48
C VAL A 80 4.72 -7.04 -9.83
N VAL A 81 5.78 -7.32 -10.59
CA VAL A 81 7.16 -7.29 -10.10
C VAL A 81 7.97 -6.36 -10.98
N LEU A 82 8.34 -5.21 -10.44
CA LEU A 82 9.38 -4.39 -11.04
C LEU A 82 10.73 -4.86 -10.51
N PHE A 83 11.74 -5.01 -11.36
CA PHE A 83 13.09 -5.26 -10.91
C PHE A 83 14.16 -4.70 -11.85
N LYS A 84 15.36 -4.47 -11.31
CA LYS A 84 16.58 -4.19 -12.06
C LYS A 84 17.75 -5.00 -11.50
N ARG A 85 18.71 -5.31 -12.36
CA ARG A 85 19.98 -5.93 -11.96
C ARG A 85 21.12 -4.95 -12.18
N VAL A 86 21.88 -4.69 -11.14
CA VAL A 86 23.06 -3.83 -11.16
C VAL A 86 24.29 -4.73 -11.09
N LYS A 87 25.18 -4.58 -12.07
CA LYS A 87 26.49 -5.25 -12.07
C LYS A 87 27.56 -4.20 -12.37
N ALA A 88 28.60 -4.16 -11.54
CA ALA A 88 29.65 -3.14 -11.63
C ALA A 88 29.12 -1.68 -11.62
N GLY A 89 28.01 -1.42 -10.91
CA GLY A 89 27.41 -0.09 -10.79
C GLY A 89 26.44 0.30 -11.90
N GLU A 90 26.25 -0.53 -12.92
CA GLU A 90 25.35 -0.23 -14.05
C GLU A 90 24.14 -1.16 -14.09
N ALA A 91 22.96 -0.60 -14.38
CA ALA A 91 21.73 -1.33 -14.68
C ALA A 91 21.39 -1.21 -16.17
N LYS A 92 21.46 -2.33 -16.89
CA LYS A 92 21.14 -2.36 -18.32
C LYS A 92 19.66 -2.10 -18.58
N ASP A 93 18.79 -2.79 -17.86
CA ASP A 93 17.35 -2.79 -18.07
C ASP A 93 16.58 -2.63 -16.74
N ILE A 94 15.35 -2.11 -16.83
CA ILE A 94 14.38 -2.07 -15.74
C ILE A 94 13.12 -2.77 -16.24
N ASN A 95 12.84 -3.92 -15.65
CA ASN A 95 11.84 -4.84 -16.18
C ASN A 95 10.61 -4.85 -15.29
N LEU A 96 9.44 -4.83 -15.92
CA LEU A 96 8.15 -5.04 -15.29
C LEU A 96 7.61 -6.41 -15.70
N ARG A 97 7.59 -7.35 -14.75
CA ARG A 97 6.99 -8.68 -14.94
C ARG A 97 5.57 -8.70 -14.39
N LEU A 98 4.66 -9.20 -15.21
CA LEU A 98 3.24 -9.35 -14.91
C LEU A 98 2.90 -10.84 -14.99
N VAL A 99 2.38 -11.39 -13.89
CA VAL A 99 1.98 -12.81 -13.81
C VAL A 99 0.50 -12.89 -13.44
N GLY A 100 -0.30 -13.41 -14.37
CA GLY A 100 -1.71 -13.70 -14.13
C GLY A 100 -1.94 -15.17 -13.76
N PHE A 101 -3.18 -15.54 -13.51
CA PHE A 101 -3.54 -16.93 -13.20
C PHE A 101 -3.39 -17.83 -14.45
N PRO A 102 -2.68 -18.96 -14.36
CA PRO A 102 -2.50 -19.89 -15.48
C PRO A 102 -3.83 -20.36 -16.11
N GLY A 103 -3.90 -20.36 -17.43
CA GLY A 103 -5.10 -20.79 -18.19
C GLY A 103 -6.24 -19.78 -18.22
N VAL A 104 -6.14 -18.66 -17.51
CA VAL A 104 -7.07 -17.53 -17.61
C VAL A 104 -6.38 -16.34 -18.24
N ALA A 105 -5.21 -15.96 -17.72
CA ALA A 105 -4.32 -15.00 -18.34
C ALA A 105 -3.46 -15.72 -19.38
N GLU A 106 -3.62 -15.34 -20.66
CA GLU A 106 -2.73 -15.75 -21.75
C GLU A 106 -2.32 -14.50 -22.51
N PHE A 107 -1.07 -14.07 -22.36
CA PHE A 107 -0.52 -12.92 -23.07
C PHE A 107 -0.44 -13.19 -24.58
N ALA A 108 -0.75 -12.17 -25.37
CA ALA A 108 -0.49 -12.18 -26.80
C ALA A 108 0.96 -11.74 -27.04
N HIS A 109 1.88 -12.69 -27.13
CA HIS A 109 3.26 -12.39 -27.55
C HIS A 109 3.40 -12.47 -29.08
N PRO A 110 4.25 -11.64 -29.70
CA PRO A 110 4.80 -10.39 -29.17
C PRO A 110 3.78 -9.24 -29.24
N GLN A 111 3.57 -8.51 -28.15
CA GLN A 111 2.80 -7.25 -28.15
C GLN A 111 3.31 -6.30 -27.07
N PRO A 112 3.47 -5.00 -27.35
CA PRO A 112 3.93 -4.06 -26.35
C PRO A 112 2.89 -3.88 -25.23
N LEU A 113 3.38 -3.65 -24.01
CA LEU A 113 2.53 -3.18 -22.92
C LEU A 113 2.17 -1.72 -23.16
N LYS A 114 0.87 -1.41 -23.08
CA LYS A 114 0.39 -0.03 -23.14
C LYS A 114 0.17 0.51 -21.73
N ILE A 115 0.70 1.69 -21.45
CA ILE A 115 0.57 2.35 -20.15
C ILE A 115 -0.16 3.67 -20.38
N MET A 116 -1.40 3.76 -19.90
CA MET A 116 -2.24 4.95 -20.02
C MET A 116 -2.18 5.77 -18.74
N THR A 117 -1.75 7.03 -18.87
CA THR A 117 -1.80 8.00 -17.77
C THR A 117 -3.20 8.63 -17.69
N ASN A 118 -3.57 9.22 -16.55
CA ASN A 118 -4.86 9.92 -16.41
C ASN A 118 -5.00 11.14 -17.32
N THR A 119 -3.90 11.62 -17.91
CA THR A 119 -3.93 12.72 -18.89
C THR A 119 -4.28 12.25 -20.31
N GLY A 120 -4.48 10.95 -20.51
CA GLY A 120 -4.73 10.34 -21.82
C GLY A 120 -3.46 10.03 -22.63
N LYS A 121 -2.27 10.40 -22.12
CA LYS A 121 -1.00 9.98 -22.73
C LYS A 121 -0.84 8.47 -22.62
N VAL A 122 -0.53 7.83 -23.75
CA VAL A 122 -0.25 6.39 -23.86
C VAL A 122 1.23 6.19 -24.14
N LEU A 123 1.90 5.51 -23.21
CA LEU A 123 3.29 5.05 -23.33
C LEU A 123 3.30 3.57 -23.71
N GLN A 124 4.39 3.12 -24.33
CA GLN A 124 4.56 1.72 -24.73
C GLN A 124 5.87 1.18 -24.16
N ALA A 125 5.84 -0.05 -23.68
CA ALA A 125 7.00 -0.78 -23.21
C ALA A 125 7.18 -2.06 -24.04
N GLU A 126 8.42 -2.33 -24.44
CA GLU A 126 8.80 -3.46 -25.29
C GLU A 126 8.57 -4.80 -24.54
N ASP A 127 8.03 -5.79 -25.25
CA ASP A 127 7.87 -7.15 -24.76
C ASP A 127 9.17 -7.94 -24.85
N LEU A 128 9.74 -8.30 -23.70
CA LEU A 128 10.99 -9.04 -23.59
C LEU A 128 10.83 -10.54 -23.80
N PHE A 129 9.59 -11.05 -23.87
CA PHE A 129 9.29 -12.46 -24.14
C PHE A 129 8.72 -12.70 -25.55
N ALA A 130 9.07 -11.82 -26.49
CA ALA A 130 8.69 -11.93 -27.90
C ALA A 130 9.00 -13.31 -28.51
N ASP A 131 10.18 -13.87 -28.21
CA ASP A 131 10.62 -15.16 -28.74
C ASP A 131 10.14 -16.34 -27.89
N GLN A 132 10.33 -16.25 -26.57
CA GLN A 132 10.00 -17.33 -25.65
C GLN A 132 9.64 -16.79 -24.26
N SER A 133 8.39 -17.04 -23.85
CA SER A 133 7.90 -16.78 -22.49
C SER A 133 8.07 -18.01 -21.61
N PRO A 134 8.39 -17.88 -20.31
CA PRO A 134 8.40 -18.99 -19.35
C PRO A 134 7.00 -19.60 -19.13
N GLY A 135 5.92 -18.91 -19.51
CA GLY A 135 4.56 -19.42 -19.47
C GLY A 135 3.58 -18.43 -20.09
N ALA A 136 2.49 -18.93 -20.68
CA ALA A 136 1.52 -18.06 -21.37
C ALA A 136 0.90 -16.97 -20.48
N ASN A 137 0.87 -17.19 -19.16
CA ASN A 137 0.36 -16.25 -18.17
C ASN A 137 1.39 -15.23 -17.67
N VAL A 138 2.57 -15.18 -18.29
CA VAL A 138 3.68 -14.31 -17.89
C VAL A 138 4.04 -13.36 -19.03
N GLY A 139 3.95 -12.06 -18.76
CA GLY A 139 4.50 -11.00 -19.59
C GLY A 139 5.66 -10.31 -18.88
N GLU A 140 6.68 -9.89 -19.63
CA GLU A 140 7.79 -9.10 -19.11
C GLU A 140 8.12 -7.98 -20.08
N TYR A 141 8.21 -6.76 -19.56
CA TYR A 141 8.34 -5.57 -20.39
C TYR A 141 9.49 -4.69 -19.92
N ASN A 142 10.26 -4.14 -20.87
CA ASN A 142 11.27 -3.13 -20.54
C ASN A 142 10.60 -1.78 -20.38
N ILE A 143 10.58 -1.27 -19.15
CA ILE A 143 9.94 0.01 -18.83
C ILE A 143 10.94 1.14 -18.56
N LYS A 144 12.24 0.89 -18.74
CA LYS A 144 13.31 1.83 -18.37
C LYS A 144 13.09 3.23 -18.94
N ASP A 145 12.75 3.33 -20.21
CA ASP A 145 12.61 4.63 -20.90
C ASP A 145 11.33 5.36 -20.52
N VAL A 146 10.25 4.63 -20.23
CA VAL A 146 8.93 5.21 -19.94
C VAL A 146 8.70 5.47 -18.45
N LEU A 147 9.49 4.87 -17.55
CA LEU A 147 9.30 4.95 -16.11
C LEU A 147 9.39 6.38 -15.55
N SER A 148 10.30 7.19 -16.10
CA SER A 148 10.50 8.59 -15.72
C SER A 148 9.31 9.49 -16.12
N GLU A 149 8.50 9.05 -17.08
CA GLU A 149 7.34 9.77 -17.59
C GLU A 149 6.06 9.44 -16.82
N LEU A 150 6.08 8.45 -15.92
CA LEU A 150 4.91 8.06 -15.14
C LEU A 150 4.61 9.09 -14.04
N PRO A 151 3.35 9.53 -13.90
CA PRO A 151 2.97 10.46 -12.84
C PRO A 151 3.03 9.79 -11.47
N THR A 152 3.54 10.51 -10.48
CA THR A 152 3.61 10.05 -9.08
C THR A 152 2.46 10.57 -8.21
N SER A 153 1.66 11.52 -8.72
CA SER A 153 0.53 12.09 -7.98
C SER A 153 -0.75 11.26 -8.09
N ILE A 154 -0.92 10.52 -9.20
CA ILE A 154 -2.10 9.69 -9.49
C ILE A 154 -1.64 8.40 -10.18
N GLY A 155 -2.37 7.31 -9.99
CA GLY A 155 -2.07 6.01 -10.59
C GLY A 155 -2.14 5.98 -12.12
N VAL A 156 -1.76 4.87 -12.74
CA VAL A 156 -1.84 4.64 -14.19
C VAL A 156 -2.63 3.37 -14.48
N THR A 157 -3.10 3.22 -15.72
CA THR A 157 -3.73 1.98 -16.18
C THR A 157 -2.80 1.26 -17.14
N LEU A 158 -2.45 0.01 -16.81
CA LEU A 158 -1.78 -0.89 -17.73
C LEU A 158 -2.84 -1.59 -18.59
N SER A 159 -2.64 -1.59 -19.89
CA SER A 159 -3.47 -2.33 -20.85
C SER A 159 -2.67 -3.54 -21.31
N LEU A 160 -3.07 -4.70 -20.81
CA LEU A 160 -2.36 -5.95 -20.96
C LEU A 160 -2.84 -6.67 -22.23
N PRO A 161 -1.95 -6.95 -23.20
CA PRO A 161 -2.33 -7.62 -24.44
C PRO A 161 -2.60 -9.11 -24.18
N MET A 162 -3.85 -9.54 -24.37
CA MET A 162 -4.27 -10.92 -24.16
C MET A 162 -4.52 -11.62 -25.50
N LYS A 163 -4.32 -12.93 -25.53
CA LYS A 163 -4.57 -13.77 -26.71
C LYS A 163 -6.03 -13.70 -27.16
N GLY A 164 -6.22 -13.71 -28.48
CA GLY A 164 -7.53 -13.58 -29.14
C GLY A 164 -8.03 -12.14 -29.19
N ASP A 165 -7.12 -11.17 -29.37
CA ASP A 165 -7.40 -9.73 -29.46
C ASP A 165 -8.12 -9.15 -28.24
N ARG A 166 -7.97 -9.81 -27.09
CA ARG A 166 -8.52 -9.35 -25.82
C ARG A 166 -7.54 -8.39 -25.14
N THR A 167 -8.06 -7.58 -24.24
CA THR A 167 -7.25 -6.70 -23.41
C THR A 167 -7.79 -6.74 -21.99
N THR A 168 -6.89 -6.81 -21.02
CA THR A 168 -7.21 -6.69 -19.60
C THR A 168 -6.62 -5.40 -19.07
N SER A 169 -7.35 -4.69 -18.21
CA SER A 169 -6.85 -3.46 -17.59
C SER A 169 -6.34 -3.72 -16.18
N LEU A 170 -5.22 -3.10 -15.81
CA LEU A 170 -4.70 -3.20 -14.45
C LEU A 170 -4.41 -1.80 -13.93
N SER A 171 -5.14 -1.40 -12.89
CA SER A 171 -4.92 -0.11 -12.23
C SER A 171 -3.72 -0.20 -11.30
N VAL A 172 -2.73 0.64 -11.51
CA VAL A 172 -1.51 0.74 -10.70
C VAL A 172 -1.59 2.00 -9.86
N PRO A 173 -1.71 1.89 -8.52
CA PRO A 173 -1.75 3.05 -7.63
C PRO A 173 -0.47 3.89 -7.70
N SER A 174 -0.58 5.20 -7.43
CA SER A 174 0.58 6.12 -7.41
C SER A 174 1.66 5.71 -6.42
N VAL A 175 1.29 5.13 -5.28
CA VAL A 175 2.25 4.60 -4.29
C VAL A 175 3.15 3.50 -4.89
N VAL A 176 2.60 2.65 -5.78
CA VAL A 176 3.37 1.61 -6.46
C VAL A 176 4.31 2.23 -7.50
N ILE A 177 3.86 3.26 -8.22
CA ILE A 177 4.70 4.01 -9.18
C ILE A 177 5.87 4.70 -8.47
N LEU A 178 5.62 5.30 -7.30
CA LEU A 178 6.66 5.90 -6.45
C LEU A 178 7.72 4.87 -6.08
N GLU A 179 7.29 3.68 -5.62
CA GLU A 179 8.24 2.60 -5.35
C GLU A 179 9.03 2.19 -6.59
N TRP A 180 8.40 2.14 -7.76
CA TRP A 180 9.09 1.81 -9.00
C TRP A 180 10.18 2.81 -9.34
N GLN A 181 9.89 4.11 -9.20
CA GLN A 181 10.88 5.16 -9.41
C GLN A 181 12.00 5.12 -8.36
N THR A 182 11.69 4.81 -7.09
CA THR A 182 12.71 4.58 -6.07
C THR A 182 13.63 3.43 -6.46
N VAL A 183 13.07 2.27 -6.86
CA VAL A 183 13.88 1.13 -7.34
C VAL A 183 14.75 1.52 -8.53
N ALA A 184 14.30 2.41 -9.42
CA ALA A 184 15.09 2.87 -10.57
C ALA A 184 16.31 3.70 -10.16
N THR A 185 16.24 4.43 -9.05
CA THR A 185 17.33 5.31 -8.56
C THR A 185 18.34 4.64 -7.63
N GLU A 186 18.05 3.46 -7.07
CA GLU A 186 18.94 2.72 -6.14
C GLU A 186 20.24 2.14 -6.74
#